data_AF-A0A2T2NGW3-F1
#
_entry.id   AF-A0A2T2NGW3-F1
#
_cell.length_a   1.000
_cell.length_b   1.000
_cell.length_c   1.000
_cell.angle_alpha   90.00
_cell.angle_beta   90.00
_cell.angle_gamma   90.00
#
_symmetry.space_group_name_H-M   'P 1'
#
loop_
_entity.id
_entity.type
_entity.pdbx_description
1 polymer ?
#
loop_
_entity_poly.entity_id
_entity_poly.type
_entity_poly.pdbx_seq_one_letter_code
_entity_poly.pdbx_strand_id
1 'polypeptide(L)'
;MSNSLDMPKPFTGILPLGDNYHQKRLSEDLEEQDTLLPENSPSEPVGPKGRRCISNTNLVAFAILSLSIVIGSLVWLSVSASPQADKTPKSSTSYTDCGSNYSTAAAAGCIYDIIAPQWMPPECYNAKLSNEHASKVSKPMFFRWPNLTEPLSDDPMELSLHDTVWTFDEYHTTHCVYILELAAAREVMGSLSTKPSRRDFTKAYAPISNSEPKITADFRSTEKRRRRQTIVILSSFVAVLILLVPFSYFLLRKSAGTGAFNNTSLTVQHDNIGSFIVCPENPSSARESGCSFDLLANGWIPAPCFDATMHHDFVDGSDYGFFYDQKGEQRVHQDAIMERDNSRYPDGLWVTFEEHVSHCRYLVNGSIRAVSRPEKAFLDVYLDRDHMMHCYGVLGESRPLSHIETYVKAFFETRRCYIRD
;
A
#
# COMPACT_ATOMS: atom_id res chain seq x y z
N MET A 1 -18.48 -41.00 -49.68
CA MET A 1 -17.42 -40.01 -49.96
C MET A 1 -16.97 -39.43 -48.65
N SER A 2 -15.72 -39.67 -48.27
CA SER A 2 -15.08 -39.12 -47.09
C SER A 2 -14.48 -37.76 -47.41
N ASN A 3 -14.57 -36.80 -46.49
CA ASN A 3 -13.46 -35.90 -46.20
C ASN A 3 -13.60 -35.38 -44.76
N SER A 4 -12.53 -35.54 -44.00
CA SER A 4 -12.37 -35.04 -42.64
C SER A 4 -11.86 -33.59 -42.71
N LEU A 5 -12.28 -32.75 -41.77
CA LEU A 5 -11.64 -31.46 -41.50
C LEU A 5 -11.11 -31.49 -40.07
N ASP A 6 -9.85 -31.09 -39.91
CA ASP A 6 -9.08 -31.25 -38.67
C ASP A 6 -9.55 -30.34 -37.53
N MET A 7 -9.55 -30.89 -36.32
CA MET A 7 -9.51 -30.08 -35.08
C MET A 7 -8.05 -29.92 -34.62
N PRO A 8 -7.65 -28.72 -34.15
CA PRO A 8 -6.34 -28.56 -33.49
C PRO A 8 -6.32 -29.27 -32.13
N LYS A 9 -5.21 -29.95 -31.83
CA LYS A 9 -4.98 -30.67 -30.57
C LYS A 9 -4.52 -29.73 -29.45
N PRO A 10 -4.79 -30.06 -28.16
CA PRO A 10 -4.39 -29.24 -27.03
C PRO A 10 -2.87 -29.20 -26.84
N PHE A 11 -2.33 -28.03 -26.47
CA PHE A 11 -0.95 -27.84 -26.06
C PHE A 11 -0.73 -28.38 -24.64
N THR A 12 0.03 -29.46 -24.52
CA THR A 12 0.54 -29.98 -23.23
C THR A 12 1.98 -29.49 -23.00
N GLY A 13 2.11 -28.32 -22.38
CA GLY A 13 3.40 -27.72 -22.03
C GLY A 13 3.78 -27.95 -20.56
N ILE A 14 4.46 -29.05 -20.25
CA ILE A 14 5.07 -29.27 -18.93
C ILE A 14 6.47 -28.66 -18.94
N LEU A 15 6.68 -27.58 -18.20
CA LEU A 15 8.00 -27.02 -17.90
C LEU A 15 8.64 -27.78 -16.73
N PRO A 16 9.89 -28.25 -16.83
CA PRO A 16 10.53 -29.02 -15.76
C PRO A 16 11.04 -28.11 -14.64
N LEU A 17 10.69 -28.45 -13.39
CA LEU A 17 11.32 -27.92 -12.19
C LEU A 17 12.75 -28.46 -12.08
N GLY A 18 13.73 -27.55 -12.07
CA GLY A 18 15.13 -27.87 -11.85
C GLY A 18 15.53 -27.70 -10.38
N ASP A 19 15.27 -28.72 -9.57
CA ASP A 19 15.89 -28.82 -8.24
C ASP A 19 17.38 -29.16 -8.38
N ASN A 20 18.25 -28.43 -7.68
CA ASN A 20 19.55 -28.94 -7.24
C ASN A 20 20.04 -28.21 -5.99
N TYR A 21 19.83 -28.85 -4.84
CA TYR A 21 20.66 -28.66 -3.66
C TYR A 21 22.12 -28.96 -4.01
N HIS A 22 23.08 -28.17 -3.52
CA HIS A 22 24.12 -28.71 -2.65
C HIS A 22 24.98 -27.64 -1.95
N GLN A 23 24.90 -27.63 -0.63
CA GLN A 23 25.88 -27.01 0.25
C GLN A 23 27.17 -27.84 0.26
N LYS A 24 28.35 -27.20 0.18
CA LYS A 24 29.63 -27.82 0.57
C LYS A 24 30.53 -26.84 1.33
N ARG A 25 31.36 -27.40 2.21
CA ARG A 25 32.08 -26.74 3.31
C ARG A 25 33.59 -27.01 3.17
N LEU A 26 34.40 -25.96 3.37
CA LEU A 26 35.76 -25.86 3.94
C LEU A 26 36.80 -27.01 3.77
N SER A 27 37.98 -26.65 3.23
CA SER A 27 39.38 -27.11 3.53
C SER A 27 40.26 -26.72 2.31
N GLU A 28 41.27 -25.84 2.39
CA GLU A 28 42.63 -25.94 3.01
C GLU A 28 43.74 -26.45 2.05
N ASP A 29 44.95 -25.89 2.26
CA ASP A 29 46.30 -26.24 1.77
C ASP A 29 46.76 -25.84 0.32
N LEU A 30 47.78 -24.96 0.18
CA LEU A 30 49.25 -25.16 -0.02
C LEU A 30 49.63 -25.46 -1.50
N GLU A 31 50.74 -25.05 -2.14
CA GLU A 31 52.01 -24.37 -1.76
C GLU A 31 52.73 -23.80 -3.02
N GLU A 32 53.70 -22.86 -2.86
CA GLU A 32 54.99 -22.63 -3.60
C GLU A 32 55.13 -22.74 -5.17
N GLN A 33 56.09 -22.15 -5.93
CA GLN A 33 57.37 -21.43 -5.68
C GLN A 33 57.89 -20.65 -6.95
N ASP A 34 58.67 -19.55 -6.76
CA ASP A 34 59.82 -18.98 -7.55
C ASP A 34 59.82 -18.83 -9.11
N THR A 35 60.65 -18.03 -9.80
CA THR A 35 61.61 -16.89 -9.56
C THR A 35 61.75 -16.11 -10.91
N LEU A 36 62.23 -14.85 -11.01
CA LEU A 36 63.66 -14.45 -11.08
C LEU A 36 63.82 -12.90 -11.14
N LEU A 37 64.94 -12.40 -10.60
CA LEU A 37 65.47 -11.00 -10.63
C LEU A 37 66.49 -10.83 -11.80
N PRO A 38 67.02 -9.63 -12.20
CA PRO A 38 67.85 -8.65 -11.41
C PRO A 38 67.59 -7.15 -11.78
N GLU A 39 68.33 -6.12 -11.34
CA GLU A 39 69.03 -5.73 -10.08
C GLU A 39 69.57 -4.30 -10.29
N ASN A 40 69.54 -3.41 -9.27
CA ASN A 40 70.65 -2.48 -8.90
C ASN A 40 70.27 -1.48 -7.77
N SER A 41 71.25 -1.20 -6.90
CA SER A 41 71.25 -0.21 -5.81
C SER A 41 72.38 0.84 -6.07
N PRO A 42 72.71 1.90 -5.25
CA PRO A 42 72.79 2.04 -3.77
C PRO A 42 72.17 3.38 -3.22
N SER A 43 72.26 3.89 -1.96
CA SER A 43 72.63 3.41 -0.61
C SER A 43 72.11 4.37 0.52
N GLU A 44 72.27 3.89 1.76
CA GLU A 44 72.31 4.48 3.13
C GLU A 44 72.83 5.94 3.41
N PRO A 45 72.65 6.54 4.63
CA PRO A 45 72.57 5.88 5.96
C PRO A 45 71.56 6.39 7.05
N VAL A 46 71.65 5.66 8.19
CA VAL A 46 70.77 5.51 9.38
C VAL A 46 70.70 6.70 10.39
N GLY A 47 69.58 6.80 11.13
CA GLY A 47 69.48 7.51 12.42
C GLY A 47 68.26 7.08 13.28
N PRO A 48 68.40 6.64 14.56
CA PRO A 48 67.31 5.99 15.30
C PRO A 48 66.60 6.85 16.36
N LYS A 49 65.28 6.69 16.52
CA LYS A 49 64.51 7.07 17.74
C LYS A 49 63.43 6.04 18.09
N GLY A 50 63.35 5.67 19.37
CA GLY A 50 62.71 4.41 19.81
C GLY A 50 61.18 4.43 19.93
N ARG A 51 60.59 3.23 19.83
CA ARG A 51 59.16 2.97 20.10
C ARG A 51 58.90 2.80 21.60
N ARG A 52 57.93 3.56 22.14
CA ARG A 52 57.19 3.18 23.35
C ARG A 52 55.92 2.46 22.94
N CYS A 53 55.74 1.20 23.36
CA CYS A 53 54.45 0.53 23.25
C CYS A 53 53.45 1.20 24.21
N ILE A 54 52.29 1.62 23.68
CA ILE A 54 51.13 2.03 24.48
C ILE A 54 50.16 0.85 24.50
N SER A 55 49.63 0.53 25.68
CA SER A 55 48.84 -0.69 25.91
C SER A 55 47.48 -0.66 25.19
N ASN A 56 47.29 -1.56 24.22
CA ASN A 56 46.06 -1.68 23.43
C ASN A 56 44.81 -2.07 24.24
N THR A 57 44.96 -2.57 25.46
CA THR A 57 43.84 -2.98 26.34
C THR A 57 42.81 -1.89 26.59
N ASN A 58 43.24 -0.63 26.73
CA ASN A 58 42.30 0.48 26.94
C ASN A 58 41.46 0.76 25.68
N LEU A 59 42.07 0.62 24.49
CA LEU A 59 41.40 0.88 23.22
C LEU A 59 40.28 -0.14 22.96
N VAL A 60 40.53 -1.42 23.27
CA VAL A 60 39.52 -2.48 23.22
C VAL A 60 38.41 -2.24 24.25
N ALA A 61 38.74 -1.84 25.48
CA ALA A 61 37.74 -1.52 26.50
C ALA A 61 36.83 -0.34 26.11
N PHE A 62 37.39 0.72 25.51
CA PHE A 62 36.60 1.84 24.99
C PHE A 62 35.73 1.44 23.79
N ALA A 63 36.23 0.57 22.90
CA ALA A 63 35.45 0.05 21.78
C ALA A 63 34.24 -0.78 22.27
N ILE A 64 34.45 -1.68 23.23
CA ILE A 64 33.37 -2.49 23.83
C ILE A 64 32.33 -1.58 24.51
N LEU A 65 32.77 -0.60 25.32
CA LEU A 65 31.85 0.31 25.99
C LEU A 65 31.04 1.16 24.99
N SER A 66 31.67 1.65 23.91
CA SER A 66 30.97 2.40 22.87
C SER A 66 29.95 1.54 22.12
N LEU A 67 30.30 0.28 21.81
CA LEU A 67 29.39 -0.67 21.19
C LEU A 67 28.20 -1.00 22.09
N SER A 68 28.43 -1.19 23.40
CA SER A 68 27.36 -1.41 24.39
C SER A 68 26.41 -0.20 24.49
N ILE A 69 26.93 1.02 24.42
CA ILE A 69 26.11 2.25 24.42
C ILE A 69 25.31 2.35 23.12
N VAL A 70 25.90 2.04 21.96
CA VAL A 70 25.20 2.05 20.66
C VAL A 70 24.08 0.99 20.64
N ILE A 71 24.36 -0.25 21.07
CA ILE A 71 23.35 -1.32 21.15
C ILE A 71 22.25 -0.94 22.15
N GLY A 72 22.60 -0.43 23.34
CA GLY A 72 21.63 0.05 24.32
C GLY A 72 20.77 1.20 23.78
N SER A 73 21.36 2.11 23.02
CA SER A 73 20.63 3.22 22.37
C SER A 73 19.71 2.74 21.26
N LEU A 74 20.14 1.77 20.45
CA LEU A 74 19.32 1.14 19.42
C LEU A 74 18.15 0.37 20.03
N VAL A 75 18.38 -0.43 21.08
CA VAL A 75 17.30 -1.12 21.81
C VAL A 75 16.34 -0.12 22.46
N TRP A 76 16.86 0.96 23.05
CA TRP A 76 16.00 2.01 23.64
C TRP A 76 15.18 2.75 22.58
N LEU A 77 15.75 3.00 21.39
CA LEU A 77 15.02 3.50 20.23
C LEU A 77 13.99 2.49 19.73
N SER A 78 14.29 1.18 19.70
CA SER A 78 13.31 0.14 19.34
C SER A 78 12.14 0.07 20.33
N VAL A 79 12.41 0.22 21.62
CA VAL A 79 11.38 0.21 22.68
C VAL A 79 10.59 1.53 22.72
N SER A 80 11.21 2.66 22.38
CA SER A 80 10.57 3.99 22.36
C SER A 80 9.85 4.29 21.03
N ALA A 81 10.26 3.64 19.93
CA ALA A 81 9.60 3.68 18.63
C ALA A 81 8.62 2.50 18.43
N SER A 82 8.60 1.52 19.33
CA SER A 82 7.41 0.71 19.53
C SER A 82 6.29 1.68 19.87
N PRO A 83 5.19 1.75 19.08
CA PRO A 83 4.02 2.47 19.52
C PRO A 83 3.65 1.93 20.90
N GLN A 84 3.36 2.82 21.85
CA GLN A 84 2.50 2.39 22.94
C GLN A 84 1.21 1.96 22.24
N ALA A 85 0.97 0.65 22.20
CA ALA A 85 -0.32 0.10 21.85
C ALA A 85 -1.28 0.67 22.88
N ASP A 86 -1.92 1.78 22.51
CA ASP A 86 -2.65 2.61 23.43
C ASP A 86 -3.78 1.76 23.98
N LYS A 87 -3.70 1.47 25.28
CA LYS A 87 -4.68 0.62 25.99
C LYS A 87 -5.96 1.40 26.25
N THR A 88 -6.43 2.11 25.23
CA THR A 88 -7.85 2.22 24.95
C THR A 88 -8.48 0.84 25.20
N PRO A 89 -9.51 0.75 26.07
CA PRO A 89 -10.27 -0.47 26.15
C PRO A 89 -10.79 -0.73 24.73
N LYS A 90 -10.46 -1.88 24.13
CA LYS A 90 -11.22 -2.33 22.97
C LYS A 90 -12.66 -2.32 23.42
N SER A 91 -13.46 -1.40 22.87
CA SER A 91 -14.91 -1.48 22.96
C SER A 91 -15.25 -2.90 22.55
N SER A 92 -15.84 -3.67 23.46
CA SER A 92 -16.25 -5.04 23.15
C SER A 92 -17.49 -4.92 22.28
N THR A 93 -17.27 -4.66 20.99
CA THR A 93 -18.31 -4.58 19.98
C THR A 93 -18.99 -5.94 19.95
N SER A 94 -20.16 -6.02 20.58
CA SER A 94 -21.01 -7.19 20.52
C SER A 94 -21.37 -7.42 19.06
N TYR A 95 -21.07 -8.62 18.54
CA TYR A 95 -21.44 -9.03 17.20
C TYR A 95 -22.32 -10.27 17.30
N THR A 96 -23.24 -10.44 16.36
CA THR A 96 -24.05 -11.64 16.23
C THR A 96 -23.20 -12.74 15.60
N ASP A 97 -22.97 -13.83 16.33
CA ASP A 97 -22.25 -15.02 15.82
C ASP A 97 -23.28 -16.02 15.27
N CYS A 98 -23.23 -16.27 13.95
CA CYS A 98 -24.09 -17.25 13.28
C CYS A 98 -23.57 -18.70 13.42
N GLY A 99 -22.36 -18.90 13.95
CA GLY A 99 -21.68 -20.19 13.96
C GLY A 99 -21.38 -20.71 12.55
N SER A 100 -21.31 -22.03 12.41
CA SER A 100 -20.77 -22.70 11.21
C SER A 100 -21.73 -23.66 10.50
N ASN A 101 -22.99 -23.76 10.94
CA ASN A 101 -23.99 -24.64 10.33
C ASN A 101 -25.42 -24.09 10.47
N TYR A 102 -26.36 -24.69 9.73
CA TYR A 102 -27.78 -24.31 9.73
C TYR A 102 -28.38 -24.22 11.14
N SER A 103 -28.11 -25.19 12.02
CA SER A 103 -28.71 -25.25 13.35
C SER A 103 -28.24 -24.10 14.25
N THR A 104 -26.93 -23.77 14.22
CA THR A 104 -26.39 -22.64 15.00
C THR A 104 -26.89 -21.31 14.45
N ALA A 105 -26.92 -21.15 13.12
CA ALA A 105 -27.32 -19.91 12.49
C ALA A 105 -28.80 -19.60 12.65
N ALA A 106 -29.67 -20.60 12.48
CA ALA A 106 -31.10 -20.49 12.73
C ALA A 106 -31.39 -20.19 14.21
N ALA A 107 -30.68 -20.81 15.14
CA ALA A 107 -30.81 -20.53 16.57
C ALA A 107 -30.32 -19.12 16.97
N ALA A 108 -29.33 -18.58 16.25
CA ALA A 108 -28.84 -17.21 16.40
C ALA A 108 -29.74 -16.16 15.72
N GLY A 109 -30.77 -16.58 14.95
CA GLY A 109 -31.62 -15.67 14.19
C GLY A 109 -30.96 -15.06 12.95
N CYS A 110 -29.87 -15.67 12.46
CA CYS A 110 -29.21 -15.25 11.23
C CYS A 110 -30.01 -15.62 9.99
N ILE A 111 -29.82 -14.85 8.91
CA ILE A 111 -30.52 -14.99 7.64
C ILE A 111 -29.54 -15.57 6.63
N TYR A 112 -29.93 -16.64 5.93
CA TYR A 112 -29.16 -17.14 4.80
C TYR A 112 -29.39 -16.25 3.58
N ASP A 113 -28.31 -15.73 3.01
CA ASP A 113 -28.37 -14.98 1.76
C ASP A 113 -28.06 -15.94 0.60
N ILE A 114 -29.00 -16.06 -0.33
CA ILE A 114 -28.88 -17.03 -1.44
C ILE A 114 -27.91 -16.55 -2.53
N ILE A 115 -27.63 -15.24 -2.60
CA ILE A 115 -26.69 -14.66 -3.58
C ILE A 115 -25.29 -14.53 -3.01
N ALA A 116 -25.15 -14.29 -1.70
CA ALA A 116 -23.88 -14.48 -1.00
C ALA A 116 -24.03 -15.67 -0.04
N PRO A 117 -23.66 -16.91 -0.44
CA PRO A 117 -24.14 -18.16 0.16
C PRO A 117 -23.55 -18.42 1.56
N GLN A 118 -24.02 -17.63 2.53
CA GLN A 118 -23.53 -17.55 3.90
C GLN A 118 -24.66 -17.13 4.84
N TRP A 119 -24.51 -17.46 6.11
CA TRP A 119 -25.39 -16.97 7.17
C TRP A 119 -24.94 -15.57 7.60
N MET A 120 -25.79 -14.58 7.38
CA MET A 120 -25.53 -13.19 7.76
C MET A 120 -26.36 -12.79 8.98
N PRO A 121 -25.78 -12.01 9.91
CA PRO A 121 -26.56 -11.32 10.94
C PRO A 121 -27.69 -10.47 10.33
N PRO A 122 -28.86 -10.36 10.98
CA PRO A 122 -29.97 -9.58 10.44
C PRO A 122 -29.62 -8.09 10.26
N GLU A 123 -28.71 -7.54 11.07
CA GLU A 123 -28.16 -6.18 10.93
C GLU A 123 -27.22 -6.00 9.72
N CYS A 124 -26.81 -7.09 9.06
CA CYS A 124 -25.98 -7.12 7.86
C CYS A 124 -26.77 -7.42 6.57
N TYR A 125 -27.97 -8.01 6.67
CA TYR A 125 -28.69 -8.55 5.51
C TYR A 125 -29.49 -7.48 4.75
N ASN A 126 -29.12 -7.25 3.50
CA ASN A 126 -29.86 -6.35 2.60
C ASN A 126 -30.89 -7.14 1.78
N ALA A 127 -32.05 -7.41 2.41
CA ALA A 127 -33.13 -8.18 1.79
C ALA A 127 -33.60 -7.64 0.43
N LYS A 128 -33.57 -6.31 0.22
CA LYS A 128 -33.95 -5.72 -1.06
C LYS A 128 -32.93 -6.12 -2.14
N LEU A 129 -31.66 -5.87 -1.87
CA LEU A 129 -30.56 -6.10 -2.82
C LEU A 129 -30.39 -7.59 -3.15
N SER A 130 -30.43 -8.47 -2.13
CA SER A 130 -30.33 -9.93 -2.32
C SER A 130 -31.49 -10.45 -3.18
N ASN A 131 -32.74 -10.01 -2.92
CA ASN A 131 -33.89 -10.40 -3.76
C ASN A 131 -33.81 -9.84 -5.19
N GLU A 132 -33.35 -8.60 -5.37
CA GLU A 132 -33.18 -7.98 -6.69
C GLU A 132 -32.17 -8.77 -7.54
N HIS A 133 -31.06 -9.21 -6.96
CA HIS A 133 -30.08 -10.05 -7.66
C HIS A 133 -30.54 -11.50 -7.82
N ALA A 134 -31.19 -12.10 -6.81
CA ALA A 134 -31.75 -13.45 -6.91
C ALA A 134 -32.83 -13.58 -7.99
N SER A 135 -33.52 -12.48 -8.34
CA SER A 135 -34.47 -12.46 -9.45
C SER A 135 -33.82 -12.52 -10.85
N LYS A 136 -32.52 -12.23 -10.95
CA LYS A 136 -31.75 -12.25 -12.21
C LYS A 136 -31.17 -13.63 -12.54
N VAL A 137 -30.98 -14.49 -11.54
CA VAL A 137 -30.33 -15.80 -11.73
C VAL A 137 -31.34 -16.88 -12.12
N SER A 138 -31.00 -17.62 -13.17
CA SER A 138 -31.71 -18.80 -13.63
C SER A 138 -31.78 -19.89 -12.55
N LYS A 139 -32.97 -20.49 -12.39
CA LYS A 139 -33.17 -21.64 -11.47
C LYS A 139 -33.09 -22.98 -12.22
N PRO A 140 -32.59 -24.06 -11.60
CA PRO A 140 -32.04 -24.13 -10.24
C PRO A 140 -30.65 -23.47 -10.14
N MET A 141 -30.38 -22.77 -9.03
CA MET A 141 -29.13 -22.02 -8.86
C MET A 141 -27.94 -22.91 -8.48
N PHE A 142 -28.19 -24.05 -7.83
CA PHE A 142 -27.14 -24.92 -7.28
C PHE A 142 -27.29 -26.37 -7.72
N PHE A 143 -26.14 -27.05 -7.82
CA PHE A 143 -26.00 -28.42 -8.26
C PHE A 143 -25.01 -29.15 -7.36
N ARG A 144 -25.19 -30.46 -7.22
CA ARG A 144 -24.29 -31.29 -6.41
C ARG A 144 -22.94 -31.57 -7.08
N TRP A 145 -22.89 -31.49 -8.42
CA TRP A 145 -21.72 -31.92 -9.20
C TRP A 145 -21.22 -30.85 -10.18
N PRO A 146 -19.90 -30.82 -10.50
CA PRO A 146 -19.28 -29.81 -11.38
C PRO A 146 -19.74 -29.85 -12.83
N ASN A 147 -20.30 -30.98 -13.28
CA ASN A 147 -20.96 -31.12 -14.58
C ASN A 147 -22.40 -30.58 -14.58
N LEU A 148 -22.82 -29.88 -13.51
CA LEU A 148 -24.12 -29.26 -13.33
C LEU A 148 -25.28 -30.26 -13.43
N THR A 149 -25.08 -31.43 -12.80
CA THR A 149 -26.10 -32.47 -12.61
C THR A 149 -26.49 -32.61 -11.14
N GLU A 150 -27.64 -33.25 -10.88
CA GLU A 150 -28.30 -33.30 -9.57
C GLU A 150 -28.56 -31.87 -9.03
N PRO A 151 -29.60 -31.17 -9.55
CA PRO A 151 -29.97 -29.86 -9.07
C PRO A 151 -30.46 -29.92 -7.63
N LEU A 152 -30.03 -28.96 -6.83
CA LEU A 152 -30.41 -28.78 -5.43
C LEU A 152 -31.52 -27.74 -5.32
N SER A 153 -32.31 -27.81 -4.25
CA SER A 153 -33.26 -26.75 -3.93
C SER A 153 -32.55 -25.55 -3.30
N ASP A 154 -33.11 -24.35 -3.47
CA ASP A 154 -32.62 -23.12 -2.83
C ASP A 154 -32.87 -23.07 -1.29
N ASP A 155 -33.31 -24.17 -0.67
CA ASP A 155 -33.50 -24.28 0.79
C ASP A 155 -32.14 -24.24 1.51
N PRO A 156 -31.89 -23.27 2.40
CA PRO A 156 -30.67 -23.21 3.19
C PRO A 156 -30.38 -24.48 4.00
N MET A 157 -31.41 -25.25 4.38
CA MET A 157 -31.23 -26.52 5.07
C MET A 157 -30.61 -27.56 4.13
N GLU A 158 -31.15 -27.74 2.92
CA GLU A 158 -30.61 -28.66 1.90
C GLU A 158 -29.18 -28.27 1.51
N LEU A 159 -28.95 -26.98 1.20
CA LEU A 159 -27.62 -26.48 0.83
C LEU A 159 -26.59 -26.71 1.96
N SER A 160 -27.00 -26.64 3.23
CA SER A 160 -26.12 -26.90 4.38
C SER A 160 -25.73 -28.36 4.59
N LEU A 161 -26.34 -29.31 3.85
CA LEU A 161 -25.93 -30.73 3.85
C LEU A 161 -24.69 -30.99 2.96
N HIS A 162 -24.17 -29.96 2.30
CA HIS A 162 -23.10 -30.07 1.31
C HIS A 162 -21.93 -29.12 1.64
N ASP A 163 -20.74 -29.67 1.83
CA ASP A 163 -19.50 -28.89 2.02
C ASP A 163 -19.13 -28.04 0.78
N THR A 164 -19.70 -28.36 -0.39
CA THR A 164 -19.49 -27.64 -1.65
C THR A 164 -20.70 -27.84 -2.56
N VAL A 165 -21.15 -26.75 -3.19
CA VAL A 165 -22.18 -26.75 -4.23
C VAL A 165 -21.64 -26.08 -5.49
N TRP A 166 -22.13 -26.49 -6.65
CA TRP A 166 -21.72 -26.01 -7.96
C TRP A 166 -22.81 -25.15 -8.59
N THR A 167 -22.43 -24.21 -9.44
CA THR A 167 -23.34 -23.21 -10.02
C THR A 167 -22.84 -22.73 -11.39
N PHE A 168 -23.65 -21.94 -12.09
CA PHE A 168 -23.32 -21.34 -13.38
C PHE A 168 -22.45 -20.07 -13.22
N ASP A 169 -21.74 -19.70 -14.29
CA ASP A 169 -20.97 -18.45 -14.35
C ASP A 169 -21.86 -17.19 -14.20
N GLU A 170 -23.13 -17.28 -14.62
CA GLU A 170 -24.18 -16.28 -14.38
C GLU A 170 -24.41 -15.99 -12.89
N TYR A 171 -24.41 -17.02 -12.04
CA TYR A 171 -24.50 -16.85 -10.59
C TYR A 171 -23.23 -16.20 -10.03
N HIS A 172 -22.04 -16.65 -10.47
CA HIS A 172 -20.77 -16.09 -10.02
C HIS A 172 -20.67 -14.59 -10.35
N THR A 173 -21.06 -14.20 -11.57
CA THR A 173 -21.13 -12.80 -12.00
C THR A 173 -22.10 -12.01 -11.14
N THR A 174 -23.31 -12.53 -10.93
CA THR A 174 -24.34 -11.89 -10.09
C THR A 174 -23.90 -11.75 -8.62
N HIS A 175 -23.27 -12.79 -8.06
CA HIS A 175 -22.66 -12.80 -6.73
C HIS A 175 -21.60 -11.72 -6.58
N CYS A 176 -20.66 -11.63 -7.52
CA CYS A 176 -19.57 -10.65 -7.47
C CYS A 176 -20.08 -9.20 -7.52
N VAL A 177 -21.02 -8.90 -8.42
CA VAL A 177 -21.65 -7.56 -8.48
C VAL A 177 -22.43 -7.28 -7.20
N TYR A 178 -23.20 -8.24 -6.68
CA TYR A 178 -23.93 -8.12 -5.42
C TYR A 178 -23.01 -7.78 -4.23
N ILE A 179 -21.87 -8.46 -4.09
CA ILE A 179 -20.91 -8.21 -3.01
C ILE A 179 -20.32 -6.80 -3.09
N LEU A 180 -20.02 -6.30 -4.29
CA LEU A 180 -19.51 -4.93 -4.51
C LEU A 180 -20.56 -3.87 -4.14
N GLU A 181 -21.80 -4.03 -4.60
CA GLU A 181 -22.91 -3.14 -4.26
C GLU A 181 -23.24 -3.17 -2.76
N LEU A 182 -23.20 -4.35 -2.13
CA LEU A 182 -23.41 -4.53 -0.70
C LEU A 182 -22.30 -3.85 0.12
N ALA A 183 -21.05 -3.88 -0.33
CA ALA A 183 -19.94 -3.18 0.32
C ALA A 183 -20.14 -1.66 0.25
N ALA A 184 -20.42 -1.11 -0.95
CA ALA A 184 -20.62 0.33 -1.14
C ALA A 184 -21.81 0.89 -0.33
N ALA A 185 -22.87 0.10 -0.14
CA ALA A 185 -24.02 0.49 0.68
C ALA A 185 -23.67 0.73 2.17
N ARG A 186 -22.57 0.16 2.69
CA ARG A 186 -22.18 0.26 4.10
C ARG A 186 -21.37 1.51 4.42
N GLU A 187 -20.61 2.03 3.46
CA GLU A 187 -19.74 3.20 3.69
C GLU A 187 -20.54 4.48 3.92
N VAL A 188 -21.71 4.60 3.29
CA VAL A 188 -22.68 5.70 3.49
C VAL A 188 -23.18 5.77 4.93
N MET A 189 -23.19 4.65 5.67
CA MET A 189 -23.60 4.58 7.07
C MET A 189 -22.45 4.86 8.05
N GLY A 190 -21.19 4.72 7.61
CA GLY A 190 -20.00 4.89 8.45
C GLY A 190 -19.59 6.35 8.69
N SER A 191 -19.79 7.24 7.72
CA SER A 191 -19.32 8.64 7.80
C SER A 191 -20.18 9.56 8.69
N LEU A 192 -21.39 9.13 9.06
CA LEU A 192 -22.32 9.94 9.88
C LEU A 192 -21.99 9.96 11.39
N SER A 193 -20.94 9.26 11.85
CA SER A 193 -20.68 9.04 13.29
C SER A 193 -19.28 9.40 13.78
N THR A 194 -18.70 10.53 13.33
CA THR A 194 -17.54 11.15 14.00
C THR A 194 -17.63 12.67 14.11
N LYS A 195 -18.26 13.17 15.19
CA LYS A 195 -18.00 14.54 15.69
C LYS A 195 -17.02 14.46 16.87
N PRO A 196 -15.81 15.05 16.78
CA PRO A 196 -14.89 15.12 17.92
C PRO A 196 -15.38 16.16 18.93
N SER A 197 -15.63 15.74 20.18
CA SER A 197 -15.91 16.67 21.28
C SER A 197 -14.61 17.28 21.80
N ARG A 198 -14.44 18.59 21.57
CA ARG A 198 -13.29 19.40 22.02
C ARG A 198 -13.21 19.39 23.56
N ARG A 199 -12.09 18.92 24.12
CA ARG A 199 -11.75 19.10 25.54
C ARG A 199 -10.54 20.02 25.70
N ASP A 200 -10.78 21.17 26.34
CA ASP A 200 -9.72 22.06 26.79
C ASP A 200 -8.89 21.45 27.92
N PHE A 201 -7.60 21.79 27.98
CA PHE A 201 -6.73 21.46 29.10
C PHE A 201 -5.72 22.58 29.38
N THR A 202 -6.14 23.58 30.16
CA THR A 202 -5.23 24.58 30.73
C THR A 202 -4.56 24.01 31.98
N LYS A 203 -3.23 24.04 32.03
CA LYS A 203 -2.44 23.75 33.25
C LYS A 203 -1.66 24.99 33.66
N ALA A 204 -1.83 25.40 34.91
CA ALA A 204 -1.04 26.45 35.54
C ALA A 204 0.31 25.92 36.04
N TYR A 205 1.31 26.81 36.13
CA TYR A 205 2.69 26.53 36.56
C TYR A 205 2.92 27.05 37.98
N ALA A 206 3.79 26.39 38.76
CA ALA A 206 4.31 26.91 40.03
C ALA A 206 5.74 26.36 40.31
N PRO A 207 6.77 27.20 40.54
CA PRO A 207 8.16 26.75 40.71
C PRO A 207 8.78 27.07 42.09
N ILE A 208 9.47 26.09 42.71
CA ILE A 208 10.28 26.20 43.94
C ILE A 208 11.33 25.05 43.92
N SER A 209 12.54 25.11 44.48
CA SER A 209 13.61 26.13 44.56
C SER A 209 14.90 25.38 44.96
N ASN A 210 16.10 25.91 44.66
CA ASN A 210 17.37 25.26 45.00
C ASN A 210 17.94 25.75 46.34
N SER A 211 18.60 24.86 47.09
CA SER A 211 19.59 25.25 48.11
C SER A 211 20.73 24.23 48.22
N GLU A 212 21.97 24.73 48.17
CA GLU A 212 23.21 24.01 48.49
C GLU A 212 23.79 24.55 49.82
N PRO A 213 24.52 23.72 50.57
CA PRO A 213 25.57 24.18 51.49
C PRO A 213 26.99 23.72 51.09
N LYS A 214 27.99 24.44 51.63
CA LYS A 214 29.36 24.53 51.12
C LYS A 214 30.41 23.62 51.82
N ILE A 215 31.33 23.11 50.99
CA ILE A 215 32.82 23.14 51.13
C ILE A 215 33.49 22.54 52.39
N THR A 216 34.45 21.62 52.16
CA THR A 216 35.85 21.76 52.64
C THR A 216 36.83 20.92 51.80
N ALA A 217 38.07 21.39 51.69
CA ALA A 217 39.20 20.77 50.97
C ALA A 217 40.31 20.40 52.00
N ASP A 218 41.48 19.84 51.68
CA ASP A 218 42.14 19.41 50.44
C ASP A 218 43.06 18.23 50.83
N PHE A 219 43.09 17.12 50.09
CA PHE A 219 44.19 16.15 50.17
C PHE A 219 44.72 15.84 48.76
N ARG A 220 45.21 16.90 48.10
CA ARG A 220 46.14 16.84 46.97
C ARG A 220 47.34 15.96 47.34
N SER A 221 47.92 15.19 46.40
CA SER A 221 48.69 15.82 45.33
C SER A 221 48.93 14.99 44.05
N THR A 222 48.72 13.67 44.05
CA THR A 222 49.18 12.78 42.95
C THR A 222 48.11 12.37 41.94
N GLU A 223 46.83 12.28 42.32
CA GLU A 223 45.75 11.84 41.39
C GLU A 223 45.26 12.95 40.43
N LYS A 224 45.59 14.21 40.73
CA LYS A 224 44.99 15.41 40.11
C LYS A 224 45.39 15.66 38.64
N ARG A 225 46.45 14.98 38.15
CA ARG A 225 46.90 15.09 36.74
C ARG A 225 46.17 14.13 35.80
N ARG A 226 45.89 12.90 36.23
CA ARG A 226 45.10 11.92 35.45
C ARG A 226 43.61 12.30 35.43
N ARG A 227 43.00 12.61 36.59
CA ARG A 227 41.59 13.04 36.66
C ARG A 227 41.29 14.25 35.79
N ARG A 228 42.17 15.26 35.72
CA ARG A 228 41.95 16.44 34.85
C ARG A 228 41.90 16.08 33.37
N GLN A 229 42.76 15.17 32.90
CA GLN A 229 42.73 14.72 31.50
C GLN A 229 41.46 13.90 31.21
N THR A 230 41.08 12.97 32.09
CA THR A 230 39.85 12.18 31.94
C THR A 230 38.59 13.06 31.99
N ILE A 231 38.51 14.03 32.90
CA ILE A 231 37.35 14.95 33.01
C ILE A 231 37.24 15.85 31.79
N VAL A 232 38.35 16.39 31.27
CA VAL A 232 38.31 17.20 30.04
C VAL A 232 37.83 16.35 28.87
N ILE A 233 38.38 15.15 28.66
CA ILE A 233 37.97 14.25 27.56
C ILE A 233 36.50 13.83 27.70
N LEU A 234 36.03 13.48 28.91
CA LEU A 234 34.60 13.19 29.15
C LEU A 234 33.72 14.42 28.87
N SER A 235 34.13 15.61 29.33
CA SER A 235 33.34 16.84 29.12
C SER A 235 33.25 17.21 27.63
N SER A 236 34.32 16.98 26.86
CA SER A 236 34.30 17.15 25.41
C SER A 236 33.43 16.10 24.72
N PHE A 237 33.48 14.83 25.13
CA PHE A 237 32.60 13.78 24.59
C PHE A 237 31.13 14.04 24.91
N VAL A 238 30.81 14.45 26.14
CA VAL A 238 29.44 14.80 26.55
C VAL A 238 28.96 16.05 25.81
N ALA A 239 29.79 17.08 25.63
CA ALA A 239 29.43 18.25 24.83
C ALA A 239 29.20 17.90 23.34
N VAL A 240 30.04 17.04 22.75
CA VAL A 240 29.87 16.55 21.38
C VAL A 240 28.60 15.71 21.26
N LEU A 241 28.26 14.85 22.21
CA LEU A 241 26.99 14.10 22.20
C LEU A 241 25.78 15.02 22.41
N ILE A 242 25.86 16.01 23.30
CA ILE A 242 24.80 17.02 23.52
C ILE A 242 24.56 17.89 22.28
N LEU A 243 25.54 18.04 21.38
CA LEU A 243 25.36 18.73 20.11
C LEU A 243 24.94 17.78 18.97
N LEU A 244 25.58 16.63 18.86
CA LEU A 244 25.32 15.66 17.78
C LEU A 244 23.98 14.94 17.91
N VAL A 245 23.49 14.64 19.13
CA VAL A 245 22.20 13.96 19.31
C VAL A 245 21.00 14.84 18.92
N PRO A 246 20.87 16.11 19.37
CA PRO A 246 19.80 16.97 18.85
C PRO A 246 20.04 17.38 17.40
N PHE A 247 21.28 17.46 16.90
CA PHE A 247 21.54 17.71 15.48
C PHE A 247 21.14 16.52 14.60
N SER A 248 21.50 15.29 14.98
CA SER A 248 21.07 14.08 14.26
C SER A 248 19.57 13.86 14.41
N TYR A 249 18.97 14.14 15.57
CA TYR A 249 17.52 14.16 15.75
C TYR A 249 16.86 15.23 14.87
N PHE A 250 17.45 16.43 14.72
CA PHE A 250 16.91 17.48 13.84
C PHE A 250 17.07 17.14 12.36
N LEU A 251 18.16 16.49 11.94
CA LEU A 251 18.32 15.98 10.57
C LEU A 251 17.38 14.79 10.29
N LEU A 252 17.23 13.86 11.23
CA LEU A 252 16.25 12.78 11.14
C LEU A 252 14.82 13.32 11.18
N ARG A 253 14.53 14.39 11.92
CA ARG A 253 13.22 15.06 11.93
C ARG A 253 12.98 15.94 10.71
N LYS A 254 14.03 16.43 10.03
CA LYS A 254 13.90 16.88 8.63
C LYS A 254 13.56 15.69 7.73
N SER A 255 14.27 14.57 7.85
CA SER A 255 14.06 13.39 7.01
C SER A 255 12.75 12.62 7.24
N ALA A 256 12.15 12.73 8.44
CA ALA A 256 10.94 12.00 8.86
C ALA A 256 9.76 12.91 9.24
N GLY A 257 10.00 14.22 9.34
CA GLY A 257 9.00 15.27 9.57
C GLY A 257 8.76 16.16 8.36
N THR A 258 9.40 15.90 7.21
CA THR A 258 8.94 16.38 5.90
C THR A 258 8.49 15.20 5.05
N GLY A 259 7.35 14.63 5.43
CA GLY A 259 6.58 13.76 4.54
C GLY A 259 6.09 14.57 3.34
N ALA A 260 6.83 14.49 2.23
CA ALA A 260 6.41 14.69 0.84
C ALA A 260 5.60 15.94 0.39
N PHE A 261 5.30 16.93 1.24
CA PHE A 261 4.49 18.11 0.84
C PHE A 261 5.27 19.33 0.31
N ASN A 262 6.61 19.32 0.31
CA ASN A 262 7.42 20.51 -0.02
C ASN A 262 7.78 20.68 -1.51
N ASN A 263 7.36 19.79 -2.41
CA ASN A 263 7.75 19.84 -3.84
C ASN A 263 6.59 20.02 -4.84
N THR A 264 5.32 19.92 -4.42
CA THR A 264 4.19 20.27 -5.29
C THR A 264 3.92 21.77 -5.22
N SER A 265 4.05 22.47 -6.35
CA SER A 265 3.65 23.89 -6.51
C SER A 265 2.12 24.08 -6.52
N LEU A 266 1.36 23.10 -6.03
CA LEU A 266 -0.09 23.03 -6.11
C LEU A 266 -0.71 23.68 -4.88
N THR A 267 -1.63 24.62 -5.11
CA THR A 267 -2.38 25.29 -4.04
C THR A 267 -3.38 24.32 -3.42
N VAL A 268 -3.36 24.20 -2.09
CA VAL A 268 -4.40 23.49 -1.33
C VAL A 268 -5.70 24.29 -1.39
N GLN A 269 -6.78 23.61 -1.76
CA GLN A 269 -8.15 24.09 -1.82
C GLN A 269 -9.01 23.31 -0.82
N HIS A 270 -10.22 23.79 -0.54
CA HIS A 270 -11.13 23.15 0.40
C HIS A 270 -12.56 23.19 -0.12
N ASP A 271 -13.31 22.10 0.09
CA ASP A 271 -14.75 22.03 -0.13
C ASP A 271 -15.47 21.36 1.07
N ASN A 272 -16.66 20.81 0.85
CA ASN A 272 -17.44 20.11 1.87
C ASN A 272 -17.00 18.66 2.13
N ILE A 273 -16.10 18.10 1.32
CA ILE A 273 -15.50 16.78 1.50
C ILE A 273 -14.18 16.91 2.26
N GLY A 274 -13.35 17.90 1.91
CA GLY A 274 -12.14 18.21 2.68
C GLY A 274 -11.11 19.07 1.95
N SER A 275 -9.87 18.97 2.41
CA SER A 275 -8.68 19.58 1.81
C SER A 275 -8.28 18.82 0.55
N PHE A 276 -8.04 19.50 -0.57
CA PHE A 276 -7.63 18.86 -1.83
C PHE A 276 -6.63 19.69 -2.64
N ILE A 277 -5.92 19.02 -3.55
CA ILE A 277 -5.04 19.63 -4.56
C ILE A 277 -5.46 19.14 -5.96
N VAL A 278 -5.21 19.98 -6.98
CA VAL A 278 -5.57 19.72 -8.39
C VAL A 278 -4.41 20.14 -9.27
N CYS A 279 -4.16 19.40 -10.35
CA CYS A 279 -3.19 19.77 -11.37
C CYS A 279 -3.69 20.94 -12.24
N PRO A 280 -2.80 21.78 -12.79
CA PRO A 280 -3.12 22.64 -13.92
C PRO A 280 -3.73 21.86 -15.08
N GLU A 281 -4.69 22.47 -15.80
CA GLU A 281 -5.32 21.86 -16.98
C GLU A 281 -4.33 21.66 -18.15
N ASN A 282 -3.33 22.55 -18.28
CA ASN A 282 -2.33 22.44 -19.35
C ASN A 282 -1.34 21.29 -19.05
N PRO A 283 -1.17 20.31 -19.95
CA PRO A 283 -0.31 19.15 -19.74
C PRO A 283 1.18 19.44 -19.47
N SER A 284 1.74 20.50 -20.05
CA SER A 284 3.12 20.91 -19.75
C SER A 284 3.22 21.43 -18.31
N SER A 285 2.33 22.34 -17.92
CA SER A 285 2.28 22.89 -16.55
C SER A 285 1.91 21.84 -15.50
N ALA A 286 1.11 20.82 -15.85
CA ALA A 286 0.82 19.69 -14.97
C ALA A 286 2.09 18.88 -14.66
N ARG A 287 2.87 18.53 -15.68
CA ARG A 287 4.16 17.84 -15.53
C ARG A 287 5.17 18.66 -14.73
N GLU A 288 5.29 19.95 -15.02
CA GLU A 288 6.14 20.89 -14.27
C GLU A 288 5.73 21.00 -12.78
N SER A 289 4.44 20.80 -12.47
CA SER A 289 3.90 20.80 -11.11
C SER A 289 4.05 19.45 -10.39
N GLY A 290 4.67 18.45 -11.02
CA GLY A 290 4.85 17.10 -10.47
C GLY A 290 3.62 16.20 -10.58
N CYS A 291 2.70 16.48 -11.51
CA CYS A 291 1.57 15.60 -11.80
C CYS A 291 1.91 14.52 -12.82
N SER A 292 1.24 13.39 -12.69
CA SER A 292 1.26 12.28 -13.65
C SER A 292 -0.10 12.17 -14.34
N PHE A 293 -0.11 11.80 -15.62
CA PHE A 293 -1.37 11.49 -16.32
C PHE A 293 -1.72 10.02 -16.06
N ASP A 294 -2.94 9.78 -15.61
CA ASP A 294 -3.47 8.45 -15.43
C ASP A 294 -4.56 8.20 -16.48
N LEU A 295 -4.25 7.29 -17.40
CA LEU A 295 -5.10 6.90 -18.52
C LEU A 295 -6.46 6.37 -18.03
N LEU A 296 -6.46 5.43 -17.09
CA LEU A 296 -7.70 4.78 -16.65
C LEU A 296 -8.45 5.56 -15.57
N ALA A 297 -7.82 6.54 -14.90
CA ALA A 297 -8.57 7.58 -14.19
C ALA A 297 -9.01 8.75 -15.09
N ASN A 298 -8.62 8.72 -16.37
CA ASN A 298 -8.89 9.73 -17.39
C ASN A 298 -8.50 11.17 -16.95
N GLY A 299 -7.30 11.36 -16.39
CA GLY A 299 -6.89 12.70 -15.98
C GLY A 299 -5.50 12.91 -15.37
N TRP A 300 -5.17 14.18 -15.15
CA TRP A 300 -3.95 14.58 -14.43
C TRP A 300 -4.13 14.43 -12.92
N ILE A 301 -3.25 13.64 -12.31
CA ILE A 301 -3.27 13.30 -10.89
C ILE A 301 -2.05 13.90 -10.16
N PRO A 302 -2.27 14.64 -9.05
CA PRO A 302 -1.20 15.06 -8.14
C PRO A 302 -0.46 13.88 -7.51
N ALA A 303 0.86 13.97 -7.40
CA ALA A 303 1.72 12.89 -6.88
C ALA A 303 1.24 12.17 -5.59
N PRO A 304 0.61 12.82 -4.59
CA PRO A 304 0.09 12.11 -3.41
C PRO A 304 -1.02 11.08 -3.68
N CYS A 305 -1.75 11.19 -4.80
CA CYS A 305 -2.82 10.28 -5.18
C CYS A 305 -2.48 9.33 -6.34
N PHE A 306 -1.35 9.54 -7.05
CA PHE A 306 -0.97 8.72 -8.19
C PHE A 306 -0.36 7.38 -7.72
N ASP A 307 -1.14 6.30 -7.75
CA ASP A 307 -0.66 4.94 -7.49
C ASP A 307 0.02 4.40 -8.76
N ALA A 308 1.27 4.81 -8.99
CA ALA A 308 2.04 4.44 -10.17
C ALA A 308 2.15 2.91 -10.37
N THR A 309 2.16 2.13 -9.29
CA THR A 309 2.14 0.66 -9.38
C THR A 309 0.81 0.18 -9.96
N MET A 310 -0.32 0.66 -9.45
CA MET A 310 -1.64 0.31 -9.98
C MET A 310 -1.80 0.73 -11.45
N HIS A 311 -1.29 1.90 -11.82
CA HIS A 311 -1.30 2.38 -13.20
C HIS A 311 -0.52 1.45 -14.14
N HIS A 312 0.74 1.13 -13.82
CA HIS A 312 1.55 0.20 -14.61
C HIS A 312 0.94 -1.21 -14.67
N ASP A 313 0.39 -1.74 -13.55
CA ASP A 313 -0.24 -3.07 -13.47
C ASP A 313 -1.39 -3.26 -14.50
N PHE A 314 -1.99 -2.17 -14.99
CA PHE A 314 -3.06 -2.19 -16.00
C PHE A 314 -2.56 -1.73 -17.39
N VAL A 315 -1.79 -0.65 -17.45
CA VAL A 315 -1.48 0.05 -18.71
C VAL A 315 -0.26 -0.53 -19.43
N ASP A 316 0.71 -1.12 -18.71
CA ASP A 316 1.95 -1.61 -19.33
C ASP A 316 1.70 -2.80 -20.26
N GLY A 317 1.90 -2.59 -21.56
CA GLY A 317 1.68 -3.61 -22.60
C GLY A 317 0.23 -3.71 -23.10
N SER A 318 -0.68 -2.88 -22.57
CA SER A 318 -2.08 -2.80 -22.97
C SER A 318 -2.30 -1.68 -24.00
N ASP A 319 -3.16 -1.90 -25.00
CA ASP A 319 -3.62 -0.89 -25.96
C ASP A 319 -5.14 -0.98 -26.08
N TYR A 320 -5.83 -0.15 -25.30
CA TYR A 320 -7.27 -0.26 -25.07
C TYR A 320 -8.15 0.22 -26.24
N GLY A 321 -7.55 0.77 -27.31
CA GLY A 321 -8.28 1.17 -28.51
C GLY A 321 -9.17 2.41 -28.32
N PHE A 322 -8.57 3.59 -28.50
CA PHE A 322 -9.27 4.88 -28.50
C PHE A 322 -9.53 5.34 -29.94
N PHE A 323 -10.64 6.04 -30.19
CA PHE A 323 -11.09 6.43 -31.53
C PHE A 323 -11.74 7.82 -31.56
N TYR A 324 -11.56 8.56 -32.67
CA TYR A 324 -12.26 9.83 -32.88
C TYR A 324 -13.74 9.66 -33.26
N ASP A 325 -14.12 8.51 -33.83
CA ASP A 325 -15.48 8.22 -34.27
C ASP A 325 -16.06 6.94 -33.66
N GLN A 326 -17.39 6.91 -33.62
CA GLN A 326 -18.21 5.85 -33.01
C GLN A 326 -18.19 4.53 -33.79
N LYS A 327 -17.60 4.49 -34.99
CA LYS A 327 -17.49 3.26 -35.79
C LYS A 327 -16.16 2.53 -35.56
N GLY A 328 -15.20 3.18 -34.89
CA GLY A 328 -13.85 2.66 -34.73
C GLY A 328 -12.96 2.79 -35.98
N GLU A 329 -13.28 3.70 -36.91
CA GLU A 329 -12.52 3.85 -38.18
C GLU A 329 -11.24 4.69 -37.97
N GLN A 330 -11.27 5.74 -37.14
CA GLN A 330 -10.17 6.66 -36.91
C GLN A 330 -9.52 6.46 -35.53
N ARG A 331 -8.55 5.53 -35.47
CA ARG A 331 -7.83 5.18 -34.24
C ARG A 331 -6.92 6.29 -33.74
N VAL A 332 -6.86 6.45 -32.42
CA VAL A 332 -5.90 7.27 -31.67
C VAL A 332 -4.93 6.34 -30.95
N HIS A 333 -3.62 6.59 -31.11
CA HIS A 333 -2.60 5.85 -30.37
C HIS A 333 -2.60 6.26 -28.90
N GLN A 334 -2.62 5.28 -28.00
CA GLN A 334 -2.62 5.48 -26.54
C GLN A 334 -1.43 6.33 -26.06
N ASP A 335 -0.23 6.10 -26.62
CA ASP A 335 0.96 6.91 -26.37
C ASP A 335 0.72 8.40 -26.69
N ALA A 336 -0.06 8.73 -27.72
CA ALA A 336 -0.39 10.12 -28.02
C ALA A 336 -1.33 10.76 -26.99
N ILE A 337 -2.08 9.97 -26.22
CA ILE A 337 -2.93 10.43 -25.10
C ILE A 337 -2.06 10.63 -23.85
N MET A 338 -1.14 9.71 -23.57
CA MET A 338 -0.27 9.75 -22.38
C MET A 338 0.90 10.75 -22.51
N GLU A 339 1.57 10.79 -23.68
CA GLU A 339 2.74 11.63 -23.94
C GLU A 339 2.37 13.06 -24.34
N ARG A 340 1.16 13.34 -24.83
CA ARG A 340 0.81 14.64 -25.41
C ARG A 340 -0.41 15.30 -24.76
N ASP A 341 -0.78 16.40 -25.38
CA ASP A 341 -1.76 17.36 -24.92
C ASP A 341 -3.18 16.78 -24.99
N ASN A 342 -3.66 16.20 -23.88
CA ASN A 342 -5.00 15.62 -23.79
C ASN A 342 -6.13 16.65 -24.04
N SER A 343 -5.84 17.96 -23.91
CA SER A 343 -6.77 19.04 -24.31
C SER A 343 -7.10 19.05 -25.82
N ARG A 344 -6.34 18.30 -26.64
CA ARG A 344 -6.65 18.03 -28.06
C ARG A 344 -7.94 17.22 -28.26
N TYR A 345 -8.48 16.61 -27.21
CA TYR A 345 -9.66 15.74 -27.26
C TYR A 345 -10.83 16.29 -26.41
N PRO A 346 -11.28 17.55 -26.63
CA PRO A 346 -12.26 18.20 -25.76
C PRO A 346 -13.64 17.53 -25.78
N ASP A 347 -14.00 16.86 -26.88
CA ASP A 347 -15.27 16.13 -27.03
C ASP A 347 -15.19 14.68 -26.51
N GLY A 348 -14.07 14.28 -25.90
CA GLY A 348 -13.76 12.91 -25.51
C GLY A 348 -13.49 11.96 -26.68
N LEU A 349 -12.87 10.82 -26.39
CA LEU A 349 -12.61 9.75 -27.36
C LEU A 349 -13.60 8.60 -27.19
N TRP A 350 -14.05 8.01 -28.30
CA TRP A 350 -14.76 6.73 -28.28
C TRP A 350 -13.81 5.61 -27.90
N VAL A 351 -14.33 4.60 -27.21
CA VAL A 351 -13.54 3.56 -26.57
C VAL A 351 -14.06 2.18 -26.91
N THR A 352 -13.23 1.16 -26.76
CA THR A 352 -13.70 -0.24 -26.80
C THR A 352 -14.40 -0.61 -25.49
N PHE A 353 -15.15 -1.73 -25.50
CA PHE A 353 -15.63 -2.37 -24.28
C PHE A 353 -14.48 -2.84 -23.39
N GLU A 354 -13.33 -3.21 -23.97
CA GLU A 354 -12.11 -3.55 -23.22
C GLU A 354 -11.58 -2.38 -22.38
N GLU A 355 -11.56 -1.17 -22.95
CA GLU A 355 -11.24 0.07 -22.23
C GLU A 355 -12.26 0.31 -21.12
N HIS A 356 -13.55 0.28 -21.45
CA HIS A 356 -14.64 0.62 -20.52
C HIS A 356 -14.67 -0.32 -19.31
N VAL A 357 -14.56 -1.64 -19.53
CA VAL A 357 -14.50 -2.62 -18.42
C VAL A 357 -13.19 -2.50 -17.63
N SER A 358 -12.07 -2.14 -18.27
CA SER A 358 -10.79 -1.92 -17.60
C SER A 358 -10.80 -0.64 -16.76
N HIS A 359 -11.39 0.44 -17.25
CA HIS A 359 -11.67 1.68 -16.53
C HIS A 359 -12.52 1.40 -15.27
N CYS A 360 -13.65 0.71 -15.42
CA CYS A 360 -14.48 0.33 -14.28
C CYS A 360 -13.72 -0.54 -13.26
N ARG A 361 -12.96 -1.54 -13.72
CA ARG A 361 -12.13 -2.39 -12.84
C ARG A 361 -11.04 -1.60 -12.12
N TYR A 362 -10.44 -0.62 -12.80
CA TYR A 362 -9.39 0.25 -12.27
C TYR A 362 -9.93 1.18 -11.18
N LEU A 363 -11.07 1.83 -11.43
CA LEU A 363 -11.72 2.71 -10.45
C LEU A 363 -12.19 1.94 -9.20
N VAL A 364 -12.72 0.72 -9.36
CA VAL A 364 -13.12 -0.14 -8.24
C VAL A 364 -11.91 -0.62 -7.42
N ASN A 365 -10.79 -0.95 -8.05
CA ASN A 365 -9.52 -1.23 -7.36
C ASN A 365 -9.02 0.01 -6.59
N GLY A 366 -9.12 1.20 -7.21
CA GLY A 366 -8.76 2.48 -6.62
C GLY A 366 -9.59 2.85 -5.39
N SER A 367 -10.91 2.68 -5.42
CA SER A 367 -11.79 2.94 -4.29
C SER A 367 -11.53 1.99 -3.12
N ILE A 368 -11.40 0.68 -3.38
CA ILE A 368 -11.03 -0.32 -2.37
C ILE A 368 -9.67 0.01 -1.73
N ARG A 369 -8.68 0.48 -2.51
CA ARG A 369 -7.38 0.94 -1.98
C ARG A 369 -7.50 2.20 -1.12
N ALA A 370 -8.33 3.16 -1.49
CA ALA A 370 -8.58 4.40 -0.73
C ALA A 370 -9.28 4.15 0.62
N VAL A 371 -10.08 3.08 0.70
CA VAL A 371 -10.71 2.60 1.94
C VAL A 371 -9.71 1.82 2.79
N SER A 372 -8.94 0.93 2.15
CA SER A 372 -7.96 0.04 2.83
C SER A 372 -6.71 0.76 3.35
N ARG A 373 -6.43 1.98 2.88
CA ARG A 373 -5.26 2.80 3.27
C ARG A 373 -5.73 4.17 3.76
N PRO A 374 -6.47 4.24 4.88
CA PRO A 374 -7.22 5.44 5.27
C PRO A 374 -6.34 6.63 5.68
N GLU A 375 -5.03 6.44 5.82
CA GLU A 375 -4.03 7.48 6.02
C GLU A 375 -3.58 8.17 4.72
N LYS A 376 -3.98 7.68 3.55
CA LYS A 376 -3.54 8.20 2.24
C LYS A 376 -4.56 9.14 1.60
N ALA A 377 -4.04 9.97 0.72
CA ALA A 377 -4.84 10.79 -0.18
C ALA A 377 -5.60 9.89 -1.20
N PHE A 378 -6.71 10.40 -1.74
CA PHE A 378 -7.59 9.67 -2.64
C PHE A 378 -8.24 10.58 -3.68
N LEU A 379 -8.71 10.00 -4.80
CA LEU A 379 -9.34 10.76 -5.88
C LEU A 379 -10.82 11.02 -5.63
N ASP A 380 -11.30 12.17 -6.13
CA ASP A 380 -12.73 12.49 -6.27
C ASP A 380 -13.56 11.42 -6.97
N VAL A 381 -13.06 10.85 -8.07
CA VAL A 381 -13.78 9.85 -8.87
C VAL A 381 -14.13 8.58 -8.08
N TYR A 382 -13.43 8.29 -6.98
CA TYR A 382 -13.75 7.17 -6.09
C TYR A 382 -14.96 7.42 -5.18
N LEU A 383 -15.40 8.68 -5.04
CA LEU A 383 -16.53 9.08 -4.19
C LEU A 383 -17.86 9.19 -4.95
N ASP A 384 -17.85 9.19 -6.28
CA ASP A 384 -19.09 9.26 -7.06
C ASP A 384 -19.84 7.92 -6.97
N ARG A 385 -20.85 7.90 -6.10
CA ARG A 385 -21.67 6.70 -5.86
C ARG A 385 -22.39 6.24 -7.13
N ASP A 386 -22.94 7.14 -7.95
CA ASP A 386 -23.74 6.74 -9.10
C ASP A 386 -22.83 6.23 -10.23
N HIS A 387 -21.64 6.83 -10.42
CA HIS A 387 -20.61 6.30 -11.31
C HIS A 387 -20.04 4.97 -10.82
N MET A 388 -19.83 4.78 -9.51
CA MET A 388 -19.35 3.52 -8.94
C MET A 388 -20.38 2.38 -9.10
N MET A 389 -21.68 2.68 -8.93
CA MET A 389 -22.75 1.71 -9.19
C MET A 389 -22.86 1.36 -10.69
N HIS A 390 -22.65 2.32 -11.59
CA HIS A 390 -22.48 2.04 -13.03
C HIS A 390 -21.30 1.10 -13.28
N CYS A 391 -20.14 1.35 -12.66
CA CYS A 391 -18.97 0.49 -12.79
C CYS A 391 -19.26 -0.96 -12.34
N TYR A 392 -19.97 -1.16 -11.23
CA TYR A 392 -20.37 -2.50 -10.79
C TYR A 392 -21.29 -3.20 -11.79
N GLY A 393 -22.22 -2.46 -12.42
CA GLY A 393 -23.05 -2.97 -13.51
C GLY A 393 -22.22 -3.45 -14.71
N VAL A 394 -21.32 -2.60 -15.21
CA VAL A 394 -20.44 -2.89 -16.37
C VAL A 394 -19.54 -4.10 -16.12
N LEU A 395 -19.03 -4.28 -14.90
CA LEU A 395 -18.24 -5.45 -14.51
C LEU A 395 -19.03 -6.77 -14.55
N GLY A 396 -20.36 -6.71 -14.55
CA GLY A 396 -21.24 -7.86 -14.74
C GLY A 396 -21.68 -8.09 -16.19
N GLU A 397 -21.26 -7.26 -17.15
CA GLU A 397 -21.65 -7.39 -18.55
C GLU A 397 -20.69 -8.24 -19.37
N SER A 398 -21.24 -9.00 -20.32
CA SER A 398 -20.47 -9.80 -21.28
C SER A 398 -20.74 -9.34 -22.71
N ARG A 399 -19.74 -8.71 -23.33
CA ARG A 399 -19.74 -8.23 -24.72
C ARG A 399 -18.38 -8.53 -25.36
N PRO A 400 -18.24 -8.58 -26.70
CA PRO A 400 -16.94 -8.68 -27.34
C PRO A 400 -16.05 -7.51 -26.94
N LEU A 401 -14.83 -7.77 -26.46
CA LEU A 401 -13.89 -6.76 -25.98
C LEU A 401 -13.62 -5.65 -27.02
N SER A 402 -13.53 -6.01 -28.30
CA SER A 402 -13.32 -5.08 -29.42
C SER A 402 -14.58 -4.30 -29.87
N HIS A 403 -15.72 -4.46 -29.19
CA HIS A 403 -16.92 -3.68 -29.48
C HIS A 403 -16.68 -2.20 -29.14
N ILE A 404 -16.97 -1.28 -30.06
CA ILE A 404 -16.90 0.17 -29.78
C ILE A 404 -18.13 0.56 -28.97
N GLU A 405 -17.91 1.22 -27.83
CA GLU A 405 -19.00 1.71 -27.00
C GLU A 405 -19.80 2.80 -27.73
N THR A 406 -21.12 2.70 -27.64
CA THR A 406 -22.02 3.58 -28.40
C THR A 406 -22.54 4.76 -27.60
N TYR A 407 -22.34 4.76 -26.29
CA TYR A 407 -22.79 5.80 -25.35
C TYR A 407 -21.73 6.21 -24.33
N VAL A 408 -20.51 5.65 -24.40
CA VAL A 408 -19.40 5.95 -23.49
C VAL A 408 -18.22 6.55 -24.26
N LYS A 409 -17.56 7.51 -23.63
CA LYS A 409 -16.31 8.11 -24.10
C LYS A 409 -15.37 8.34 -22.93
N ALA A 410 -14.07 8.24 -23.20
CA ALA A 410 -13.03 8.75 -22.32
C ALA A 410 -12.97 10.27 -22.41
N PHE A 411 -13.36 10.96 -21.33
CA PHE A 411 -13.24 12.42 -21.18
C PHE A 411 -12.05 12.73 -20.27
N PHE A 412 -11.07 13.47 -20.78
CA PHE A 412 -9.83 13.74 -20.06
C PHE A 412 -9.90 15.04 -19.27
N GLU A 413 -9.86 14.94 -17.94
CA GLU A 413 -10.09 16.05 -17.02
C GLU A 413 -8.92 16.23 -16.04
N THR A 414 -9.03 17.18 -15.11
CA THR A 414 -8.18 17.23 -13.91
C THR A 414 -8.90 16.58 -12.74
N ARG A 415 -8.22 15.74 -11.96
CA ARG A 415 -8.80 15.06 -10.80
C ARG A 415 -8.43 15.77 -9.51
N ARG A 416 -9.38 15.90 -8.58
CA ARG A 416 -9.10 16.37 -7.22
C ARG A 416 -8.50 15.24 -6.41
N CYS A 417 -7.31 15.49 -5.89
CA CYS A 417 -6.65 14.63 -4.92
C CYS A 417 -6.96 15.16 -3.51
N TYR A 418 -7.89 14.52 -2.81
CA TYR A 418 -8.20 14.85 -1.42
C TYR A 418 -7.07 14.37 -0.52
N ILE A 419 -6.45 15.33 0.17
CA ILE A 419 -5.39 15.09 1.15
C ILE A 419 -6.04 14.98 2.53
N ARG A 420 -5.64 13.96 3.30
CA ARG A 420 -6.17 13.73 4.65
C ARG A 420 -5.24 14.43 5.65
N ASP A 421 -5.83 15.31 6.46
CA ASP A 421 -5.15 16.17 7.46
C ASP A 421 -4.79 15.41 8.77
#